data_AF-A0A7V0MIQ9-F1
#
_entry.id   AF-A0A7V0MIQ9-F1
#
_cell.length_a   1.000
_cell.length_b   1.000
_cell.length_c   1.000
_cell.angle_alpha   90.00
_cell.angle_beta   90.00
_cell.angle_gamma   90.00
#
_symmetry.space_group_name_H-M   'P 1'
#
loop_
_entity.id
_entity.type
_entity.pdbx_description
1 polymer ?
#
loop_
_entity_poly.entity_id
_entity_poly.type
_entity_poly.pdbx_seq_one_letter_code
_entity_poly.pdbx_strand_id
1 'polypeptide(L)'
;MKRKGILITDRQMNVDLTKIEFPQEFYEFLIKDIEPECFLEATIEYPELQSTIFSGFSLSKKKIKRIVQQQKVQTRIKNLACHSGRFLDFLLKLWGKRNKEKVDFLECLKPEYILSNFDKFK
;
A
#
# COMPACT_ATOMS: atom_id res chain seq x y z
N MET A 1 4.18 -27.80 25.31
CA MET A 1 3.59 -26.44 25.38
C MET A 1 3.10 -26.06 23.98
N LYS A 2 1.79 -25.92 23.79
CA LYS A 2 1.18 -25.59 22.50
C LYS A 2 1.34 -24.09 22.23
N ARG A 3 2.13 -23.70 21.21
CA ARG A 3 2.19 -22.31 20.73
C ARG A 3 0.82 -21.98 20.12
N LYS A 4 0.07 -21.10 20.77
CA LYS A 4 -1.17 -20.54 20.22
C LYS A 4 -0.80 -19.79 18.95
N GLY A 5 -1.18 -20.34 17.79
CA GLY A 5 -1.16 -19.60 16.53
C GLY A 5 -2.08 -18.40 16.68
N ILE A 6 -1.51 -17.20 16.63
CA ILE A 6 -2.29 -15.97 16.54
C ILE A 6 -2.94 -16.01 15.15
N LEU A 7 -4.23 -16.37 15.11
CA LEU A 7 -5.07 -16.09 13.97
C LEU A 7 -5.10 -14.57 13.80
N ILE A 8 -4.33 -14.06 12.84
CA ILE A 8 -4.53 -12.72 12.31
C ILE A 8 -5.79 -12.80 11.45
N THR A 9 -6.95 -12.80 12.10
CA THR A 9 -8.22 -12.53 11.46
C THR A 9 -8.15 -11.17 10.79
N ASP A 10 -8.64 -11.06 9.56
CA ASP A 10 -8.87 -9.82 8.80
C ASP A 10 -9.53 -8.73 9.65
N ARG A 11 -8.73 -8.00 10.42
CA ARG A 11 -9.16 -6.75 11.04
C ARG A 11 -9.11 -5.72 9.93
N GLN A 12 -10.24 -5.55 9.27
CA GLN A 12 -10.50 -4.36 8.50
C GLN A 12 -10.19 -3.16 9.40
N MET A 13 -9.27 -2.28 8.99
CA MET A 13 -8.92 -1.12 9.79
C MET A 13 -10.18 -0.27 9.95
N ASN A 14 -10.74 -0.22 11.16
CA ASN A 14 -11.96 0.54 11.47
C ASN A 14 -11.64 2.04 11.68
N VAL A 15 -10.51 2.48 11.13
CA VAL A 15 -9.98 3.85 11.22
C VAL A 15 -10.25 4.52 9.88
N ASP A 16 -10.87 5.68 9.92
CA ASP A 16 -11.09 6.49 8.73
C ASP A 16 -9.77 7.13 8.27
N LEU A 17 -9.06 6.42 7.39
CA LEU A 17 -7.76 6.84 6.86
C LEU A 17 -7.80 8.15 6.07
N THR A 18 -8.98 8.62 5.65
CA THR A 18 -9.11 9.91 4.94
C THR A 18 -8.96 11.11 5.86
N LYS A 19 -9.02 10.90 7.18
CA LYS A 19 -8.85 11.96 8.20
C LYS A 19 -7.42 12.10 8.70
N ILE A 20 -6.50 11.30 8.17
CA ILE A 20 -5.13 11.23 8.61
C ILE A 20 -4.25 11.79 7.50
N GLU A 21 -3.59 12.91 7.78
CA GLU A 21 -2.66 13.53 6.84
C GLU A 21 -1.30 12.86 6.97
N PHE A 22 -1.01 11.93 6.05
CA PHE A 22 0.33 11.38 5.90
C PHE A 22 1.24 12.34 5.10
N PRO A 23 2.53 12.45 5.44
CA PRO A 23 3.48 13.25 4.68
C PRO A 23 3.64 12.71 3.25
N GLN A 24 3.99 13.57 2.29
CA GLN A 24 4.11 13.16 0.88
C GLN A 24 5.17 12.06 0.69
N GLU A 25 6.26 12.15 1.46
CA GLU A 25 7.36 11.20 1.52
C GLU A 25 6.90 9.80 1.93
N PHE A 26 5.84 9.69 2.76
CA PHE A 26 5.29 8.41 3.16
C PHE A 26 4.72 7.65 1.96
N TYR A 27 3.95 8.32 1.11
CA TYR A 27 3.40 7.69 -0.08
C TYR A 27 4.49 7.29 -1.07
N GLU A 28 5.54 8.11 -1.23
CA GLU A 28 6.66 7.79 -2.09
C GLU A 28 7.43 6.56 -1.61
N PHE A 29 7.67 6.49 -0.30
CA PHE A 29 8.28 5.34 0.33
C PHE A 29 7.41 4.08 0.16
N LEU A 30 6.12 4.17 0.46
CA LEU A 30 5.16 3.07 0.32
C LEU A 30 5.13 2.52 -1.11
N ILE A 31 5.09 3.40 -2.12
CA ILE A 31 5.09 3.00 -3.54
C ILE A 31 6.40 2.32 -3.93
N LYS A 32 7.54 2.77 -3.40
CA LYS A 32 8.85 2.19 -3.69
C LYS A 32 9.05 0.81 -3.06
N ASP A 33 8.51 0.60 -1.87
CA ASP A 33 8.69 -0.66 -1.13
C ASP A 33 7.74 -1.77 -1.59
N ILE A 34 6.61 -1.41 -2.23
CA ILE A 34 5.69 -2.39 -2.83
C ILE A 34 6.25 -2.89 -4.16
N GLU A 35 6.39 -4.21 -4.31
CA GLU A 35 6.77 -4.83 -5.57
C GLU A 35 5.81 -4.43 -6.71
N PRO A 36 6.32 -4.00 -7.88
CA PRO A 36 5.48 -3.56 -8.99
C PRO A 36 4.39 -4.57 -9.40
N GLU A 37 4.67 -5.86 -9.30
CA GLU A 37 3.75 -6.95 -9.60
C GLU A 37 2.50 -6.93 -8.71
N CYS A 38 2.59 -6.44 -7.47
CA CYS A 38 1.46 -6.29 -6.58
C CYS A 38 0.43 -5.29 -7.12
N PHE A 39 0.86 -4.27 -7.88
CA PHE A 39 -0.06 -3.34 -8.54
C PHE A 39 -0.80 -3.97 -9.72
N LEU A 40 -0.21 -5.00 -10.36
CA LEU A 40 -0.91 -5.77 -11.39
C LEU A 40 -2.00 -6.65 -10.74
N GLU A 41 -1.68 -7.32 -9.63
CA GLU A 41 -2.65 -8.10 -8.86
C GLU A 41 -3.78 -7.21 -8.32
N ALA A 42 -3.45 -6.00 -7.87
CA ALA A 42 -4.42 -5.00 -7.44
C ALA A 42 -5.46 -4.68 -8.51
N THR A 43 -5.10 -4.66 -9.79
CA THR A 43 -6.06 -4.40 -10.88
C THR A 43 -7.05 -5.55 -11.11
N ILE A 44 -6.78 -6.74 -10.58
CA ILE A 44 -7.70 -7.87 -10.62
C ILE A 44 -8.76 -7.71 -9.51
N GLU A 45 -8.33 -7.34 -8.30
CA GLU A 45 -9.23 -7.08 -7.17
C GLU A 45 -10.00 -5.76 -7.29
N TYR A 46 -9.38 -4.75 -7.93
CA TYR A 46 -9.93 -3.40 -8.13
C TYR A 46 -9.76 -2.97 -9.60
N PRO A 47 -10.66 -3.42 -10.50
CA PRO A 47 -10.57 -3.12 -11.93
C PRO A 47 -10.52 -1.63 -12.28
N GLU A 48 -11.10 -0.77 -11.45
CA GLU A 48 -11.10 0.69 -11.60
C GLU A 48 -9.69 1.30 -11.53
N LEU A 49 -8.70 0.59 -10.98
CA LEU A 49 -7.31 1.02 -10.97
C LEU A 49 -6.72 1.05 -12.39
N GLN A 50 -7.21 0.19 -13.29
CA GLN A 50 -6.79 0.18 -14.68
C GLN A 50 -7.09 1.52 -15.36
N SER A 51 -8.31 2.06 -15.17
CA SER A 51 -8.71 3.35 -15.72
C SER A 51 -8.15 4.54 -14.94
N THR A 52 -7.94 4.41 -13.64
CA THR A 52 -7.53 5.54 -12.78
C THR A 52 -6.02 5.75 -12.78
N ILE A 53 -5.25 4.68 -12.58
CA ILE A 53 -3.79 4.73 -12.44
C ILE A 53 -3.13 4.42 -13.79
N PHE A 54 -3.57 3.34 -14.43
CA PHE A 54 -2.90 2.76 -15.59
C PHE A 54 -3.53 3.15 -16.94
N SER A 55 -4.37 4.19 -16.96
CA SER A 55 -4.97 4.68 -18.21
C SER A 55 -3.87 5.09 -19.20
N GLY A 56 -3.97 4.52 -20.41
CA GLY A 56 -3.00 4.64 -21.49
C GLY A 56 -1.89 3.58 -21.50
N PHE A 57 -1.89 2.63 -20.55
CA PHE A 57 -0.89 1.58 -20.46
C PHE A 57 -1.47 0.18 -20.70
N SER A 58 -0.75 -0.62 -21.49
CA SER A 58 -0.98 -2.06 -21.60
C SER A 58 -0.24 -2.77 -20.47
N LEU A 59 -0.99 -3.24 -19.48
CA LEU A 59 -0.44 -3.94 -18.32
C LEU A 59 -0.03 -5.36 -18.67
N SER A 60 1.18 -5.73 -18.23
CA SER A 60 1.69 -7.10 -18.30
C SER A 60 2.82 -7.26 -17.29
N LYS A 61 3.07 -8.48 -16.81
CA LYS A 61 4.20 -8.77 -15.89
C LYS A 61 5.54 -8.25 -16.41
N LYS A 62 5.76 -8.28 -17.73
CA LYS A 62 7.01 -7.79 -18.35
C LYS A 62 7.16 -6.27 -18.33
N LYS A 63 6.05 -5.52 -18.28
CA LYS A 63 6.05 -4.05 -18.38
C LYS A 63 5.78 -3.35 -17.05
N ILE A 64 5.13 -4.02 -16.10
CA ILE A 64 4.61 -3.40 -14.87
C ILE A 64 5.68 -2.67 -14.08
N LYS A 65 6.87 -3.27 -13.92
CA LYS A 65 8.02 -2.63 -13.27
C LYS A 65 8.37 -1.27 -13.88
N ARG A 66 8.49 -1.21 -15.21
CA ARG A 66 8.80 0.05 -15.92
C ARG A 66 7.65 1.04 -15.85
N ILE A 67 6.41 0.58 -15.86
CA ILE A 67 5.20 1.43 -15.82
C ILE A 67 5.05 2.08 -14.43
N VAL A 68 5.13 1.30 -13.35
CA VAL A 68 5.01 1.79 -11.97
C VAL A 68 6.11 2.79 -11.62
N GLN A 69 7.30 2.64 -12.21
CA GLN A 69 8.41 3.58 -12.05
C GLN A 69 8.23 4.91 -12.78
N GLN A 70 7.26 5.05 -13.69
CA GLN A 70 7.03 6.33 -14.37
C GLN A 70 6.46 7.35 -13.40
N GLN A 71 7.02 8.56 -13.40
CA GLN A 71 6.58 9.66 -12.54
C GLN A 71 5.06 9.90 -12.63
N LYS A 72 4.51 9.85 -13.85
CA LYS A 72 3.06 10.00 -14.08
C LYS A 72 2.22 8.96 -13.34
N VAL A 73 2.69 7.72 -13.30
CA VAL A 73 1.99 6.62 -12.61
C VAL A 73 2.16 6.74 -11.10
N GLN A 74 3.36 7.05 -10.61
CA GLN A 74 3.58 7.31 -9.18
C GLN A 74 2.71 8.46 -8.65
N THR A 75 2.61 9.56 -9.40
CA THR A 75 1.71 10.67 -9.05
C THR A 75 0.26 10.23 -8.98
N ARG A 76 -0.22 9.39 -9.92
CA ARG A 76 -1.59 8.86 -9.90
C ARG A 76 -1.84 7.96 -8.69
N ILE A 77 -0.91 7.06 -8.38
CA ILE A 77 -1.00 6.18 -7.19
C ILE A 77 -1.06 7.05 -5.93
N LYS A 78 -0.15 8.02 -5.80
CA LYS A 78 -0.09 8.95 -4.66
C LYS A 78 -1.37 9.75 -4.49
N ASN A 79 -1.88 10.33 -5.58
CA ASN A 79 -3.12 11.10 -5.56
C ASN A 79 -4.30 10.22 -5.15
N LEU A 80 -4.38 8.99 -5.67
CA LEU A 80 -5.45 8.08 -5.27
C LEU A 80 -5.34 7.67 -3.79
N ALA A 81 -4.13 7.40 -3.30
CA ALA A 81 -3.90 7.02 -1.91
C ALA A 81 -4.23 8.16 -0.94
N CYS A 82 -3.94 9.41 -1.32
CA CYS A 82 -4.26 10.59 -0.53
C CYS A 82 -5.77 10.81 -0.38
N HIS A 83 -6.56 10.57 -1.44
CA HIS A 83 -7.98 10.89 -1.47
C HIS A 83 -8.91 9.68 -1.25
N SER A 84 -8.37 8.46 -1.25
CA SER A 84 -9.13 7.23 -1.06
C SER A 84 -8.53 6.42 0.08
N GLY A 85 -9.14 6.55 1.26
CA GLY A 85 -8.76 5.77 2.44
C GLY A 85 -8.86 4.25 2.20
N ARG A 86 -9.80 3.80 1.35
CA ARG A 86 -9.89 2.39 0.94
C ARG A 86 -8.67 1.93 0.15
N PHE A 87 -8.20 2.76 -0.78
CA PHE A 87 -7.01 2.44 -1.56
C PHE A 87 -5.73 2.53 -0.70
N LEU A 88 -5.67 3.47 0.23
CA LEU A 88 -4.58 3.55 1.20
C LEU A 88 -4.55 2.32 2.12
N ASP A 89 -5.69 1.89 2.67
CA ASP A 89 -5.81 0.64 3.45
C ASP A 89 -5.32 -0.56 2.64
N PHE A 90 -5.68 -0.64 1.36
CA PHE A 90 -5.20 -1.67 0.45
C PHE A 90 -3.67 -1.64 0.29
N LEU A 91 -3.07 -0.48 0.02
CA LEU A 91 -1.62 -0.35 -0.11
C LEU A 91 -0.88 -0.71 1.19
N LEU A 92 -1.40 -0.27 2.34
CA LEU A 92 -0.86 -0.62 3.67
C LEU A 92 -0.93 -2.14 3.91
N LYS A 93 -2.01 -2.79 3.51
CA LYS A 93 -2.16 -4.26 3.60
C LYS A 93 -1.19 -4.99 2.67
N LEU A 94 -0.98 -4.49 1.44
CA LEU A 94 0.02 -5.05 0.52
C LEU A 94 1.42 -4.92 1.11
N TRP A 95 1.77 -3.72 1.56
CA TRP A 95 3.04 -3.42 2.23
C TRP A 95 3.23 -4.32 3.46
N GLY A 96 2.17 -4.55 4.23
CA GLY A 96 2.22 -5.40 5.41
C GLY A 96 2.25 -6.89 5.17
N LYS A 97 1.58 -7.40 4.14
CA LYS A 97 1.71 -8.81 3.74
C LYS A 97 3.16 -9.17 3.42
N ARG A 98 3.94 -8.24 2.89
CA ARG A 98 5.36 -8.43 2.57
C ARG A 98 6.30 -8.25 3.76
N ASN A 99 5.95 -7.36 4.69
CA ASN A 99 6.71 -7.12 5.91
C ASN A 99 6.28 -8.00 7.10
N LYS A 100 5.42 -9.01 6.88
CA LYS A 100 4.80 -9.91 7.88
C LYS A 100 5.77 -10.59 8.86
N GLU A 101 7.05 -10.69 8.52
CA GLU A 101 8.06 -11.28 9.42
C GLU A 101 8.51 -10.33 10.54
N LYS A 102 8.23 -9.03 10.42
CA LYS A 102 8.53 -8.03 11.45
C LYS A 102 7.28 -7.86 12.31
N VAL A 103 7.26 -8.44 13.51
CA VAL A 103 6.16 -8.27 14.50
C VAL A 103 5.84 -6.79 14.69
N ASP A 104 6.87 -5.95 14.73
CA ASP A 104 6.77 -4.49 14.80
C ASP A 104 5.89 -3.93 13.69
N PHE A 105 5.99 -4.46 12.46
CA PHE A 105 5.23 -4.00 11.31
C PHE A 105 3.71 -4.16 11.48
N LEU A 106 3.26 -5.27 12.09
CA LEU A 106 1.84 -5.49 12.33
C LEU A 106 1.29 -4.48 13.37
N GLU A 107 2.13 -4.04 14.30
CA GLU A 107 1.80 -2.93 15.21
C GLU A 107 1.83 -1.57 14.50
N CYS A 108 2.71 -1.42 13.50
CA CYS A 108 2.80 -0.25 12.63
C CYS A 108 1.60 -0.05 11.72
N LEU A 109 0.70 -1.01 11.52
CA LEU A 109 -0.49 -0.76 10.68
C LEU A 109 -1.47 0.26 11.30
N LYS A 110 -1.24 0.69 12.54
CA LYS A 110 -1.95 1.82 13.14
C LYS A 110 -1.40 3.14 12.59
N PRO A 111 -2.23 4.01 11.98
CA PRO A 111 -1.78 5.26 11.37
C PRO A 111 -0.96 6.16 12.30
N GLU A 112 -1.34 6.23 13.58
CA GLU A 112 -0.67 7.03 14.60
C GLU A 112 0.76 6.53 14.86
N TYR A 113 0.96 5.20 14.81
CA TYR A 113 2.27 4.59 14.96
C TYR A 113 3.14 4.84 13.72
N ILE A 114 2.57 4.77 12.50
CA ILE A 114 3.27 5.09 11.25
C ILE A 114 3.82 6.50 11.31
N LEU A 115 2.97 7.47 11.66
CA LEU A 115 3.33 8.88 11.73
C LEU A 115 4.42 9.13 12.77
N SER A 116 4.29 8.53 13.96
CA SER A 116 5.22 8.75 15.07
C SER A 116 6.60 8.10 14.85
N ASN A 117 6.72 7.17 13.91
CA ASN A 117 7.93 6.38 13.68
C ASN A 117 8.43 6.43 12.24
N PHE A 118 7.99 7.41 11.43
CA PHE A 118 8.27 7.43 9.99
C PHE A 118 9.78 7.33 9.66
N ASP A 119 10.64 8.01 10.42
CA ASP A 119 12.09 7.97 10.25
C ASP A 119 12.72 6.58 10.41
N LYS A 120 12.06 5.66 11.13
CA LYS A 120 12.53 4.28 11.31
C LYS A 120 12.22 3.38 10.11
N PHE A 121 11.31 3.81 9.23
CA PHE A 121 10.92 3.04 8.04
C PHE A 121 11.70 3.45 6.79
N LYS A 122 12.18 4.69 6.74
CA LYS A 122 13.00 5.22 5.64
C LYS A 122 14.34 4.51 5.52
#